data_AF-A0AA38UEP5-F1
#
_entry.id   AF-A0AA38UEP5-F1
#
_cell.length_a   1.000
_cell.length_b   1.000
_cell.length_c   1.000
_cell.angle_alpha   90.00
_cell.angle_beta   90.00
_cell.angle_gamma   90.00
#
_symmetry.space_group_name_H-M   'P 1'
#
loop_
_entity.id
_entity.type
_entity.pdbx_description
1 polymer ?
#
loop_
_entity_poly.entity_id
_entity_poly.type
_entity_poly.pdbx_seq_one_letter_code
_entity_poly.pdbx_strand_id
1 'polypeptide(L)'
;MTAQSRFASQSMFAALNVESSGEESEEEVSEPETKFSATTSSTTTEPPVPPIQMTKTARKKAAKAARQEKLMRRAESKPNGKAVVEELNPSRTGAEAPEEPLDDVKDSEPELDVQPAPQVPNHVAVPPPPEDVSPSNNHIELSQPVRMPALSAPKPAPEPKKEPVVPNSDLNIASTPLPPPAHAPPADAETVKKRQNILTRTLWTFIMIGGFIGLLLMGHGYMILLVMLCQTLVYREVTALFTLAQSDKRDELKGKDPWSKTLNWYFFAVTNYFLYGESIIYYFKHVVFSEAQLLPFATNHRLISFALYTIGLMGFVLSLKKGYLKQQFGLFCWVHMSLLLIVVSSHFIVNNILEGLIWFWVPASLVICNDVFAYVWGMSIGRTPLIQLSPKKTVEGFVGAFVSTVLFSLLWGSYFMRFNYMICPVHDLGVSAWSNVQCVPNPVFVWKDWQIPTPLAAVLSTVIRTQITSISYVPYHIHLLSMSFFASLVAPFGGFFASGFKRAFNIKDFGHSIPGHGGMTDRMDCQFLMGVFTYVYYSSLIRQHNVTVGSILQKIVSGLSVDEQLELIMDLKKYLEGMGVQVPC
;
A
#
# COMPACT_ATOMS: atom_id res chain seq x y z
N MET A 1 -19.72 2.09 54.31
CA MET A 1 -19.79 2.45 52.88
C MET A 1 -18.71 3.47 52.58
N THR A 2 -18.15 3.44 51.35
CA THR A 2 -17.43 4.54 50.67
C THR A 2 -16.54 5.48 51.50
N ALA A 3 -15.23 5.21 51.50
CA ALA A 3 -14.21 6.25 51.56
C ALA A 3 -13.45 6.25 50.21
N GLN A 4 -13.28 7.41 49.57
CA GLN A 4 -12.53 7.53 48.32
C GLN A 4 -11.13 8.09 48.58
N SER A 5 -10.10 7.36 48.19
CA SER A 5 -8.71 7.84 48.22
C SER A 5 -8.42 8.74 47.02
N ARG A 6 -7.82 9.90 47.28
CA ARG A 6 -7.17 10.71 46.24
C ARG A 6 -5.81 10.08 45.92
N PHE A 7 -5.46 9.95 44.65
CA PHE A 7 -4.09 9.69 44.20
C PHE A 7 -3.71 10.66 43.07
N ALA A 8 -2.43 11.02 42.99
CA ALA A 8 -1.99 12.24 42.31
C ALA A 8 -1.61 12.04 40.83
N SER A 9 -1.99 13.02 40.00
CA SER A 9 -1.55 13.15 38.60
C SER A 9 -0.95 14.53 38.24
N GLN A 10 -1.08 15.53 39.12
CA GLN A 10 -0.72 16.92 38.81
C GLN A 10 0.79 17.23 38.75
N SER A 11 1.67 16.37 39.28
CA SER A 11 3.11 16.67 39.34
C SER A 11 3.89 16.39 38.04
N MET A 12 3.29 15.73 37.05
CA MET A 12 4.01 15.36 35.81
C MET A 12 4.01 16.47 34.74
N PHE A 13 2.95 17.28 34.67
CA PHE A 13 2.86 18.38 33.69
C PHE A 13 3.60 19.66 34.13
N ALA A 14 3.79 19.87 35.43
CA ALA A 14 4.54 21.02 35.96
C ALA A 14 6.05 21.01 35.61
N ALA A 15 6.58 19.91 35.07
CA ALA A 15 7.98 19.75 34.70
C ALA A 15 8.33 20.26 33.28
N LEU A 16 7.34 20.68 32.48
CA LEU A 16 7.54 21.16 31.10
C LEU A 16 7.25 22.66 31.00
N ASN A 17 8.23 23.46 31.42
CA ASN A 17 8.14 24.91 31.43
C ASN A 17 8.14 25.49 30.00
N VAL A 18 6.96 25.86 29.49
CA VAL A 18 6.75 26.56 28.21
C VAL A 18 5.76 27.70 28.46
N GLU A 19 6.23 28.93 28.31
CA GLU A 19 5.42 30.13 28.56
C GLU A 19 4.32 30.30 27.49
N SER A 20 3.05 30.15 27.90
CA SER A 20 1.90 30.47 27.08
C SER A 20 1.58 31.97 27.15
N SER A 21 1.59 32.66 26.02
CA SER A 21 1.18 34.06 25.92
C SER A 21 -0.13 34.19 25.13
N GLY A 22 -1.15 34.79 25.76
CA GLY A 22 -2.38 35.25 25.12
C GLY A 22 -3.44 34.17 24.85
N GLU A 23 -4.27 33.90 25.86
CA GLU A 23 -5.68 33.56 25.62
C GLU A 23 -6.47 34.87 25.46
N GLU A 24 -7.39 34.93 24.49
CA GLU A 24 -8.59 35.79 24.55
C GLU A 24 -9.77 34.90 24.14
N SER A 25 -10.87 34.99 24.89
CA SER A 25 -11.98 34.03 24.87
C SER A 25 -13.15 34.45 23.99
N GLU A 26 -14.13 33.54 23.86
CA GLU A 26 -15.38 33.74 23.14
C GLU A 26 -16.28 34.78 23.83
N GLU A 27 -17.12 35.48 23.06
CA GLU A 27 -18.32 36.13 23.57
C GLU A 27 -19.43 36.10 22.49
N GLU A 28 -20.65 35.74 22.89
CA GLU A 28 -21.86 35.87 22.06
C GLU A 28 -22.32 37.34 22.04
N VAL A 29 -23.17 37.73 21.07
CA VAL A 29 -24.35 38.59 21.33
C VAL A 29 -25.28 38.66 20.11
N SER A 30 -26.54 39.02 20.38
CA SER A 30 -27.71 38.99 19.50
C SER A 30 -27.79 40.11 18.44
N GLU A 31 -28.84 40.02 17.60
CA GLU A 31 -29.36 41.10 16.76
C GLU A 31 -29.66 42.38 17.56
N PRO A 32 -29.68 43.54 16.88
CA PRO A 32 -30.84 44.43 17.03
C PRO A 32 -31.38 45.03 15.70
N GLU A 33 -32.66 45.40 15.71
CA GLU A 33 -33.33 46.15 14.64
C GLU A 33 -32.76 47.58 14.46
N THR A 34 -33.03 48.20 13.30
CA THR A 34 -32.75 49.63 13.06
C THR A 34 -34.03 50.46 12.97
N LYS A 35 -34.02 51.64 13.62
CA LYS A 35 -34.98 52.74 13.41
C LYS A 35 -34.24 54.04 13.11
N PHE A 36 -34.95 55.01 12.54
CA PHE A 36 -34.38 56.04 11.64
C PHE A 36 -34.57 57.48 12.16
N SER A 37 -33.69 58.39 11.68
CA SER A 37 -33.91 59.84 11.49
C SER A 37 -33.89 60.82 12.69
N ALA A 38 -32.87 61.70 12.73
CA ALA A 38 -32.97 63.18 12.64
C ALA A 38 -31.54 63.81 12.78
N THR A 39 -30.99 64.66 11.91
CA THR A 39 -31.21 66.12 11.71
C THR A 39 -31.13 66.94 13.03
N THR A 40 -30.36 68.04 13.20
CA THR A 40 -29.77 69.01 12.24
C THR A 40 -28.59 69.82 12.85
N SER A 41 -27.83 70.54 12.00
CA SER A 41 -27.17 71.86 12.23
C SER A 41 -25.65 72.00 12.50
N SER A 42 -25.11 73.04 11.84
CA SER A 42 -23.84 73.82 11.92
C SER A 42 -22.95 73.71 13.18
N THR A 43 -21.62 73.97 13.12
CA THR A 43 -20.93 75.04 12.35
C THR A 43 -19.46 74.71 12.00
N THR A 44 -18.80 75.53 11.18
CA THR A 44 -17.49 75.33 10.52
C THR A 44 -16.24 75.56 11.38
N THR A 45 -15.26 74.64 11.28
CA THR A 45 -13.81 74.92 11.22
C THR A 45 -13.07 73.72 10.60
N GLU A 46 -12.07 73.94 9.73
CA GLU A 46 -11.18 72.88 9.23
C GLU A 46 -10.07 72.55 10.24
N PRO A 47 -9.81 71.25 10.47
CA PRO A 47 -8.43 70.75 10.54
C PRO A 47 -8.26 69.42 9.73
N PRO A 48 -7.12 68.70 9.77
CA PRO A 48 -6.46 68.17 8.57
C PRO A 48 -6.98 66.84 8.01
N VAL A 49 -6.60 66.57 6.76
CA VAL A 49 -6.87 65.31 6.04
C VAL A 49 -6.29 64.09 6.78
N PRO A 50 -7.10 63.06 7.10
CA PRO A 50 -6.62 61.83 7.74
C PRO A 50 -5.92 60.89 6.74
N PRO A 51 -4.96 60.05 7.18
CA PRO A 51 -4.24 59.14 6.31
C PRO A 51 -5.13 58.00 5.79
N ILE A 52 -5.12 57.79 4.48
CA ILE A 52 -5.94 56.78 3.78
C ILE A 52 -5.59 55.37 4.28
N GLN A 53 -6.49 54.73 5.02
CA GLN A 53 -6.31 53.35 5.45
C GLN A 53 -6.46 52.38 4.27
N MET A 54 -5.35 51.81 3.80
CA MET A 54 -5.39 50.72 2.82
C MET A 54 -6.15 49.51 3.36
N THR A 55 -7.15 49.05 2.60
CA THR A 55 -7.92 47.85 2.89
C THR A 55 -7.02 46.60 3.02
N LYS A 56 -7.48 45.60 3.79
CA LYS A 56 -6.75 44.33 3.99
C LYS A 56 -6.35 43.66 2.65
N THR A 57 -7.18 43.82 1.61
CA THR A 57 -6.92 43.35 0.24
C THR A 57 -5.80 44.13 -0.46
N ALA A 58 -5.79 45.46 -0.34
CA ALA A 58 -4.71 46.30 -0.90
C ALA A 58 -3.35 45.98 -0.25
N ARG A 59 -3.31 45.83 1.09
CA ARG A 59 -2.10 45.40 1.81
C ARG A 59 -1.58 44.03 1.33
N LYS A 60 -2.46 43.03 1.12
CA LYS A 60 -2.06 41.74 0.51
C LYS A 60 -1.51 41.88 -0.92
N LYS A 61 -2.09 42.76 -1.75
CA LYS A 61 -1.61 42.98 -3.13
C LYS A 61 -0.23 43.66 -3.15
N ALA A 62 -0.02 44.68 -2.31
CA ALA A 62 1.27 45.36 -2.15
C ALA A 62 2.37 44.41 -1.64
N ALA A 63 2.08 43.62 -0.60
CA ALA A 63 3.03 42.64 -0.06
C ALA A 63 3.43 41.56 -1.10
N LYS A 64 2.50 41.14 -1.98
CA LYS A 64 2.80 40.22 -3.07
C LYS A 64 3.70 40.87 -4.14
N ALA A 65 3.44 42.13 -4.51
CA ALA A 65 4.27 42.87 -5.46
C ALA A 65 5.70 43.06 -4.94
N ALA A 66 5.87 43.53 -3.70
CA ALA A 66 7.19 43.72 -3.08
C ALA A 66 7.99 42.41 -2.95
N ARG A 67 7.31 41.28 -2.68
CA ARG A 67 7.94 39.94 -2.69
C ARG A 67 8.40 39.53 -4.08
N GLN A 68 7.67 39.90 -5.13
CA GLN A 68 7.99 39.58 -6.51
C GLN A 68 9.14 40.46 -7.04
N GLU A 69 9.18 41.74 -6.70
CA GLU A 69 10.31 42.63 -6.97
C GLU A 69 11.60 42.17 -6.27
N LYS A 70 11.51 41.79 -4.99
CA LYS A 70 12.64 41.26 -4.21
C LYS A 70 13.15 39.90 -4.73
N LEU A 71 12.36 39.18 -5.52
CA LEU A 71 12.80 37.98 -6.25
C LEU A 71 13.53 38.35 -7.55
N MET A 72 13.05 39.34 -8.32
CA MET A 72 13.71 39.80 -9.55
C MET A 72 15.07 40.45 -9.26
N ARG A 73 15.16 41.35 -8.28
CA ARG A 73 16.44 41.94 -7.82
C ARG A 73 17.47 40.89 -7.33
N ARG A 74 17.02 39.68 -6.96
CA ARG A 74 17.89 38.55 -6.53
C ARG A 74 18.27 37.61 -7.69
N ALA A 75 17.63 37.74 -8.85
CA ALA A 75 18.04 37.07 -10.09
C ALA A 75 19.15 37.85 -10.81
N GLU A 76 19.12 39.19 -10.72
CA GLU A 76 20.07 40.11 -11.36
C GLU A 76 21.46 40.10 -10.71
N SER A 77 21.59 39.65 -9.46
CA SER A 77 22.82 39.75 -8.66
C SER A 77 23.74 38.51 -8.73
N LYS A 78 24.04 38.00 -9.93
CA LYS A 78 25.03 36.92 -10.13
C LYS A 78 26.16 37.36 -11.09
N PRO A 79 27.44 37.43 -10.63
CA PRO A 79 28.57 37.64 -11.51
C PRO A 79 28.82 36.44 -12.44
N ASN A 80 29.18 36.71 -13.69
CA ASN A 80 29.72 35.70 -14.60
C ASN A 80 31.21 35.46 -14.31
N GLY A 81 31.61 34.20 -14.07
CA GLY A 81 33.01 33.78 -13.99
C GLY A 81 33.33 32.80 -15.11
N LYS A 82 34.30 33.15 -15.97
CA LYS A 82 34.81 32.24 -17.01
C LYS A 82 35.79 31.24 -16.41
N ALA A 83 35.94 30.08 -17.04
CA ALA A 83 37.08 29.21 -16.82
C ALA A 83 38.37 29.85 -17.35
N VAL A 84 39.47 29.61 -16.64
CA VAL A 84 40.85 29.82 -17.11
C VAL A 84 41.58 28.51 -16.87
N VAL A 85 42.41 28.11 -17.83
CA VAL A 85 43.35 27.00 -17.71
C VAL A 85 44.74 27.62 -17.64
N GLU A 86 45.54 27.21 -16.67
CA GLU A 86 46.99 27.46 -16.69
C GLU A 86 47.71 26.29 -16.01
N GLU A 87 48.91 25.99 -16.51
CA GLU A 87 49.68 24.78 -16.27
C GLU A 87 51.15 25.17 -16.12
N LEU A 88 51.81 24.81 -15.01
CA LEU A 88 53.28 24.71 -14.91
C LEU A 88 53.76 24.08 -13.59
N ASN A 89 55.04 23.71 -13.56
CA ASN A 89 55.76 22.83 -12.61
C ASN A 89 56.95 23.63 -11.98
N PRO A 90 57.94 23.07 -11.23
CA PRO A 90 57.98 21.95 -10.26
C PRO A 90 58.76 22.28 -8.93
N SER A 91 58.89 21.28 -8.03
CA SER A 91 59.89 21.20 -6.91
C SER A 91 59.70 22.18 -5.71
N ARG A 92 60.34 22.02 -4.52
CA ARG A 92 61.50 21.20 -4.06
C ARG A 92 61.51 21.00 -2.52
N THR A 93 61.93 19.81 -2.01
CA THR A 93 62.48 19.51 -0.64
C THR A 93 61.69 19.90 0.64
N GLY A 94 61.77 19.18 1.77
CA GLY A 94 62.44 17.91 2.13
C GLY A 94 62.53 17.73 3.68
N ALA A 95 63.00 16.55 4.15
CA ALA A 95 63.27 16.18 5.57
C ALA A 95 62.01 16.08 6.50
N GLU A 96 61.97 15.30 7.59
CA GLU A 96 62.89 14.29 8.16
C GLU A 96 62.11 13.28 9.05
N ALA A 97 62.75 12.18 9.47
CA ALA A 97 62.32 11.29 10.56
C ALA A 97 63.47 11.21 11.61
N PRO A 98 63.23 10.74 12.85
CA PRO A 98 63.53 9.31 13.12
C PRO A 98 62.75 8.60 14.26
N GLU A 99 62.67 7.26 14.11
CA GLU A 99 62.91 6.19 15.11
C GLU A 99 62.02 5.92 16.36
N GLU A 100 62.24 4.70 16.87
CA GLU A 100 61.55 3.88 17.89
C GLU A 100 62.31 3.99 19.27
N PRO A 101 62.21 3.13 20.33
CA PRO A 101 61.83 1.69 20.39
C PRO A 101 61.10 1.14 21.67
N LEU A 102 60.70 -0.15 21.61
CA LEU A 102 60.73 -1.24 22.65
C LEU A 102 60.11 -1.03 24.07
N ASP A 103 59.83 -2.04 24.93
CA ASP A 103 60.04 -3.51 24.96
C ASP A 103 58.70 -4.33 25.11
N ASP A 104 58.59 -5.29 26.06
CA ASP A 104 57.53 -6.33 26.21
C ASP A 104 57.43 -6.87 27.69
N VAL A 105 56.67 -7.95 27.92
CA VAL A 105 56.73 -8.98 29.01
C VAL A 105 55.57 -9.00 30.05
N LYS A 106 54.52 -9.76 29.71
CA LYS A 106 53.98 -10.98 30.40
C LYS A 106 53.95 -11.11 31.94
N ASP A 107 52.75 -11.32 32.51
CA ASP A 107 52.39 -12.10 33.73
C ASP A 107 50.85 -12.07 33.94
N SER A 108 50.15 -12.80 34.84
CA SER A 108 49.99 -14.27 35.09
C SER A 108 48.68 -14.50 35.91
N GLU A 109 48.19 -15.75 36.09
CA GLU A 109 46.86 -16.07 36.67
C GLU A 109 46.83 -16.21 38.22
N PRO A 110 45.65 -16.40 38.85
CA PRO A 110 45.33 -17.76 39.34
C PRO A 110 43.85 -18.23 39.26
N GLU A 111 43.64 -19.53 39.44
CA GLU A 111 42.39 -20.32 39.34
C GLU A 111 41.52 -20.37 40.62
N LEU A 112 40.30 -20.95 40.52
CA LEU A 112 39.79 -21.96 41.48
C LEU A 112 38.56 -22.78 40.97
N ASP A 113 38.71 -24.11 40.85
CA ASP A 113 37.83 -25.23 41.29
C ASP A 113 36.28 -25.24 41.19
N VAL A 114 35.57 -26.37 40.98
CA VAL A 114 35.96 -27.74 40.55
C VAL A 114 34.75 -28.56 39.99
N GLN A 115 35.06 -29.74 39.44
CA GLN A 115 34.25 -30.82 38.82
C GLN A 115 33.36 -31.64 39.84
N PRO A 116 32.58 -32.73 39.50
CA PRO A 116 32.72 -33.66 38.34
C PRO A 116 31.45 -34.28 37.67
N ALA A 117 31.68 -35.11 36.65
CA ALA A 117 30.72 -36.01 35.96
C ALA A 117 30.60 -37.40 36.66
N PRO A 118 29.85 -38.40 36.10
CA PRO A 118 30.56 -39.40 35.25
C PRO A 118 29.77 -40.21 34.18
N GLN A 119 30.54 -40.74 33.20
CA GLN A 119 30.46 -42.09 32.58
C GLN A 119 29.48 -42.50 31.45
N VAL A 120 29.97 -43.52 30.71
CA VAL A 120 29.60 -44.11 29.39
C VAL A 120 30.16 -45.56 29.42
N PRO A 121 29.48 -46.64 28.96
CA PRO A 121 29.76 -47.21 27.60
C PRO A 121 28.72 -48.18 26.94
N ASN A 122 28.78 -48.36 25.61
CA ASN A 122 29.26 -49.62 24.97
C ASN A 122 29.16 -49.65 23.41
N HIS A 123 29.82 -50.65 22.79
CA HIS A 123 30.08 -50.79 21.35
C HIS A 123 29.26 -51.89 20.62
N VAL A 124 29.08 -51.74 19.29
CA VAL A 124 29.01 -52.82 18.26
C VAL A 124 29.66 -52.29 16.96
N ALA A 125 30.16 -53.13 16.03
CA ALA A 125 30.94 -52.71 14.84
C ALA A 125 30.91 -53.68 13.62
N VAL A 126 31.50 -53.27 12.48
CA VAL A 126 31.96 -54.09 11.29
C VAL A 126 30.84 -54.61 10.32
N PRO A 127 31.01 -54.83 8.97
CA PRO A 127 31.94 -54.35 7.90
C PRO A 127 31.24 -53.79 6.59
N PRO A 128 31.98 -53.46 5.49
CA PRO A 128 31.48 -53.14 4.14
C PRO A 128 31.81 -54.23 3.04
N PRO A 129 32.04 -53.95 1.71
CA PRO A 129 31.12 -54.28 0.59
C PRO A 129 31.71 -55.21 -0.53
N PRO A 130 31.04 -55.35 -1.69
CA PRO A 130 31.67 -55.16 -3.04
C PRO A 130 30.84 -54.17 -3.93
N GLU A 131 31.41 -53.36 -4.84
CA GLU A 131 32.00 -53.65 -6.18
C GLU A 131 30.99 -54.19 -7.22
N ASP A 132 30.97 -53.80 -8.50
CA ASP A 132 31.94 -53.06 -9.36
C ASP A 132 31.20 -51.86 -10.06
N VAL A 133 31.64 -51.03 -11.04
CA VAL A 133 32.79 -50.99 -11.99
C VAL A 133 33.08 -49.54 -12.46
N SER A 134 34.20 -49.32 -13.16
CA SER A 134 34.53 -48.11 -13.96
C SER A 134 35.42 -48.49 -15.15
N PRO A 135 35.50 -47.69 -16.24
CA PRO A 135 36.55 -46.65 -16.35
C PRO A 135 36.10 -45.40 -17.18
N SER A 136 36.89 -44.34 -17.43
CA SER A 136 38.35 -44.17 -17.31
C SER A 136 38.78 -42.70 -17.09
N ASN A 137 39.81 -42.51 -16.24
CA ASN A 137 40.88 -41.50 -16.21
C ASN A 137 40.59 -39.98 -16.39
N ASN A 138 40.99 -39.06 -15.49
CA ASN A 138 42.33 -38.74 -14.92
C ASN A 138 43.25 -37.98 -15.91
N HIS A 139 44.01 -36.92 -15.58
CA HIS A 139 44.32 -36.20 -14.31
C HIS A 139 44.49 -34.67 -14.61
N ILE A 140 44.29 -33.70 -13.69
CA ILE A 140 45.27 -33.06 -12.74
C ILE A 140 46.56 -32.58 -13.47
N GLU A 141 47.08 -31.33 -13.38
CA GLU A 141 47.19 -30.39 -12.24
C GLU A 141 47.19 -28.86 -12.61
N LEU A 142 47.50 -27.98 -11.64
CA LEU A 142 47.47 -26.51 -11.69
C LEU A 142 48.89 -25.88 -11.65
N SER A 143 49.19 -24.88 -12.51
CA SER A 143 50.38 -24.00 -12.32
C SER A 143 50.29 -22.65 -13.09
N GLN A 144 51.11 -21.68 -12.65
CA GLN A 144 51.36 -20.35 -13.24
C GLN A 144 52.89 -20.12 -13.33
N PRO A 145 53.41 -19.00 -13.89
CA PRO A 145 53.03 -18.25 -15.10
C PRO A 145 54.21 -18.08 -16.10
N VAL A 146 53.96 -17.85 -17.40
CA VAL A 146 54.99 -17.54 -18.41
C VAL A 146 54.56 -16.38 -19.33
N ARG A 147 55.51 -15.64 -19.93
CA ARG A 147 55.35 -14.26 -20.43
C ARG A 147 55.85 -14.05 -21.88
N MET A 148 54.91 -13.72 -22.79
CA MET A 148 55.11 -13.05 -24.11
C MET A 148 55.95 -13.80 -25.17
N PRO A 149 55.63 -13.68 -26.49
CA PRO A 149 55.85 -12.44 -27.28
C PRO A 149 54.56 -11.78 -27.83
N ALA A 150 54.72 -10.64 -28.50
CA ALA A 150 53.62 -9.77 -28.95
C ALA A 150 53.31 -9.85 -30.46
N LEU A 151 52.10 -9.42 -30.84
CA LEU A 151 51.76 -8.96 -32.19
C LEU A 151 50.81 -7.74 -32.13
N SER A 152 50.64 -7.02 -33.23
CA SER A 152 50.28 -5.59 -33.27
C SER A 152 48.81 -5.27 -33.63
N ALA A 153 48.38 -4.05 -33.28
CA ALA A 153 47.07 -3.48 -33.61
C ALA A 153 47.11 -2.51 -34.83
N PRO A 154 46.00 -2.27 -35.55
CA PRO A 154 45.94 -1.37 -36.71
C PRO A 154 45.84 0.13 -36.35
N LYS A 155 46.08 1.01 -37.34
CA LYS A 155 46.03 2.49 -37.23
C LYS A 155 44.93 3.13 -38.10
N PRO A 156 44.47 4.37 -37.79
CA PRO A 156 43.52 5.16 -38.60
C PRO A 156 44.17 5.97 -39.74
N ALA A 157 43.35 6.67 -40.53
CA ALA A 157 43.69 7.43 -41.74
C ALA A 157 43.54 8.99 -41.58
N PRO A 158 44.04 9.84 -42.51
CA PRO A 158 44.57 11.19 -42.16
C PRO A 158 43.79 12.43 -42.69
N GLU A 159 44.30 13.62 -42.30
CA GLU A 159 43.83 14.99 -42.63
C GLU A 159 44.54 15.65 -43.85
N PRO A 160 43.95 16.73 -44.44
CA PRO A 160 44.60 17.63 -45.41
C PRO A 160 45.17 18.95 -44.79
N LYS A 161 45.81 19.82 -45.61
CA LYS A 161 46.65 20.97 -45.17
C LYS A 161 46.10 22.37 -45.53
N LYS A 162 46.75 23.41 -44.98
CA LYS A 162 46.51 24.88 -45.09
C LYS A 162 47.15 25.53 -46.35
N GLU A 163 47.21 26.86 -46.61
CA GLU A 163 46.91 28.17 -45.93
C GLU A 163 46.30 29.15 -47.02
N PRO A 164 46.37 30.52 -47.10
CA PRO A 164 47.06 31.59 -46.35
C PRO A 164 46.15 32.76 -45.83
N VAL A 165 46.44 34.04 -46.15
CA VAL A 165 46.07 35.26 -45.34
C VAL A 165 45.86 36.55 -46.21
N VAL A 166 45.36 37.65 -45.58
CA VAL A 166 45.31 39.11 -45.97
C VAL A 166 44.04 39.54 -46.77
N PRO A 167 43.41 40.75 -46.62
CA PRO A 167 43.73 41.98 -45.82
C PRO A 167 42.61 42.42 -44.80
N ASN A 168 42.47 43.73 -44.52
CA ASN A 168 41.53 44.40 -43.58
C ASN A 168 40.49 45.33 -44.27
N SER A 169 39.38 45.67 -43.58
CA SER A 169 38.76 47.02 -43.60
C SER A 169 37.74 47.21 -42.46
N ASP A 170 37.71 48.38 -41.81
CA ASP A 170 36.90 48.70 -40.63
C ASP A 170 35.42 49.02 -40.91
N LEU A 171 34.52 48.75 -39.93
CA LEU A 171 33.48 49.71 -39.49
C LEU A 171 32.74 49.24 -38.22
N ASN A 172 32.64 50.12 -37.22
CA ASN A 172 31.80 49.92 -36.03
C ASN A 172 30.36 50.36 -36.28
N ILE A 173 29.39 49.44 -36.19
CA ILE A 173 27.99 49.77 -35.86
C ILE A 173 27.47 48.75 -34.84
N ALA A 174 27.11 49.22 -33.65
CA ALA A 174 26.44 48.39 -32.65
C ALA A 174 24.97 48.20 -33.03
N SER A 175 24.54 46.95 -33.21
CA SER A 175 23.12 46.58 -33.30
C SER A 175 22.83 45.42 -32.37
N THR A 176 21.91 45.62 -31.43
CA THR A 176 21.50 44.59 -30.46
C THR A 176 20.67 43.53 -31.17
N PRO A 177 20.99 42.23 -31.06
CA PRO A 177 20.11 41.18 -31.58
C PRO A 177 18.77 41.23 -30.85
N LEU A 178 17.67 41.40 -31.58
CA LEU A 178 16.34 41.11 -31.04
C LEU A 178 16.28 39.62 -30.67
N PRO A 179 15.60 39.24 -29.57
CA PRO A 179 15.30 37.83 -29.32
C PRO A 179 14.43 37.30 -30.48
N PRO A 180 14.68 36.08 -30.97
CA PRO A 180 13.85 35.50 -32.03
C PRO A 180 12.40 35.37 -31.55
N PRO A 181 11.41 35.53 -32.44
CA PRO A 181 10.01 35.44 -32.06
C PRO A 181 9.70 34.05 -31.49
N ALA A 182 8.95 34.02 -30.39
CA ALA A 182 8.52 32.78 -29.76
C ALA A 182 7.51 32.07 -30.66
N HIS A 183 8.00 31.20 -31.55
CA HIS A 183 7.17 30.32 -32.36
C HIS A 183 6.34 29.43 -31.43
N ALA A 184 5.03 29.70 -31.36
CA ALA A 184 4.07 28.75 -30.84
C ALA A 184 4.18 27.45 -31.65
N PRO A 185 4.13 26.26 -31.01
CA PRO A 185 4.19 25.00 -31.74
C PRO A 185 2.99 24.90 -32.69
N PRO A 186 3.16 24.37 -33.91
CA PRO A 186 2.06 24.23 -34.86
C PRO A 186 0.95 23.34 -34.27
N ALA A 187 -0.31 23.65 -34.58
CA ALA A 187 -1.47 22.93 -34.03
C ALA A 187 -1.44 21.42 -34.32
N ASP A 188 -0.79 21.02 -35.42
CA ASP A 188 -0.53 19.62 -35.77
C ASP A 188 0.32 18.89 -34.72
N ALA A 189 1.29 19.56 -34.08
CA ALA A 189 2.10 18.96 -33.02
C ALA A 189 1.27 18.64 -31.77
N GLU A 190 0.30 19.50 -31.41
CA GLU A 190 -0.60 19.23 -30.29
C GLU A 190 -1.61 18.11 -30.62
N THR A 191 -2.18 18.11 -31.82
CA THR A 191 -3.11 17.04 -32.24
C THR A 191 -2.41 15.68 -32.41
N VAL A 192 -1.18 15.64 -32.93
CA VAL A 192 -0.33 14.44 -32.95
C VAL A 192 -0.03 13.95 -31.54
N LYS A 193 0.40 14.84 -30.63
CA LYS A 193 0.66 14.48 -29.22
C LYS A 193 -0.60 13.98 -28.50
N LYS A 194 -1.78 14.55 -28.81
CA LYS A 194 -3.08 14.08 -28.32
C LYS A 194 -3.44 12.69 -28.87
N ARG A 195 -3.22 12.44 -30.17
CA ARG A 195 -3.39 11.11 -30.79
C ARG A 195 -2.43 10.07 -30.19
N GLN A 196 -1.15 10.39 -30.02
CA GLN A 196 -0.15 9.53 -29.37
C GLN A 196 -0.54 9.19 -27.93
N ASN A 197 -1.01 10.16 -27.14
CA ASN A 197 -1.49 9.93 -25.78
C ASN A 197 -2.73 9.03 -25.72
N ILE A 198 -3.67 9.16 -26.67
CA ILE A 198 -4.83 8.27 -26.80
C ILE A 198 -4.37 6.86 -27.16
N LEU A 199 -3.55 6.71 -28.21
CA LEU A 199 -3.08 5.40 -28.70
C LEU A 199 -2.28 4.66 -27.63
N THR A 200 -1.39 5.35 -26.91
CA THR A 200 -0.64 4.83 -25.76
C THR A 200 -1.60 4.31 -24.68
N ARG A 201 -2.63 5.09 -24.32
CA ARG A 201 -3.62 4.68 -23.31
C ARG A 201 -4.48 3.49 -23.76
N THR A 202 -4.93 3.47 -25.01
CA THR A 202 -5.67 2.33 -25.57
C THR A 202 -4.80 1.06 -25.57
N LEU A 203 -3.56 1.14 -26.04
CA LEU A 203 -2.63 0.00 -26.06
C LEU A 203 -2.35 -0.53 -24.64
N TRP A 204 -1.99 0.33 -23.69
CA TRP A 204 -1.76 -0.09 -22.30
C TRP A 204 -3.04 -0.60 -21.62
N THR A 205 -4.23 -0.14 -22.01
CA THR A 205 -5.50 -0.68 -21.51
C THR A 205 -5.69 -2.14 -21.94
N PHE A 206 -5.46 -2.46 -23.22
CA PHE A 206 -5.51 -3.84 -23.69
C PHE A 206 -4.42 -4.72 -23.06
N ILE A 207 -3.20 -4.21 -22.88
CA ILE A 207 -2.12 -4.94 -22.19
C ILE A 207 -2.49 -5.24 -20.74
N MET A 208 -3.06 -4.27 -20.00
CA MET A 208 -3.49 -4.49 -18.62
C MET A 208 -4.65 -5.49 -18.51
N ILE A 209 -5.66 -5.39 -19.39
CA ILE A 209 -6.81 -6.30 -19.38
C ILE A 209 -6.37 -7.72 -19.77
N GLY A 210 -5.59 -7.87 -20.85
CA GLY A 210 -5.07 -9.16 -21.30
C GLY A 210 -4.13 -9.80 -20.27
N GLY A 211 -3.25 -9.02 -19.66
CA GLY A 211 -2.36 -9.48 -18.59
C GLY A 211 -3.11 -9.91 -17.34
N PHE A 212 -4.13 -9.15 -16.90
CA PHE A 212 -4.98 -9.51 -15.78
C PHE A 212 -5.75 -10.82 -16.05
N ILE A 213 -6.39 -10.94 -17.22
CA ILE A 213 -7.11 -12.16 -17.61
C ILE A 213 -6.14 -13.35 -17.72
N GLY A 214 -4.94 -13.14 -18.26
CA GLY A 214 -3.89 -14.16 -18.30
C GLY A 214 -3.54 -14.68 -16.90
N LEU A 215 -3.21 -13.80 -15.96
CA LEU A 215 -2.90 -14.17 -14.57
C LEU A 215 -4.09 -14.87 -13.88
N LEU A 216 -5.32 -14.43 -14.13
CA LEU A 216 -6.55 -15.01 -13.60
C LEU A 216 -6.84 -16.40 -14.17
N LEU A 217 -6.36 -16.72 -15.38
CA LEU A 217 -6.41 -18.07 -15.95
C LEU A 217 -5.21 -18.94 -15.52
N MET A 218 -4.06 -18.36 -15.22
CA MET A 218 -2.86 -19.10 -14.82
C MET A 218 -2.96 -19.69 -13.41
N GLY A 219 -3.59 -19.01 -12.44
CA GLY A 219 -3.85 -19.62 -11.14
C GLY A 219 -4.01 -18.68 -9.94
N HIS A 220 -4.49 -19.26 -8.84
CA HIS A 220 -4.59 -18.62 -7.53
C HIS A 220 -3.25 -17.97 -7.11
N GLY A 221 -2.14 -18.69 -7.25
CA GLY A 221 -0.80 -18.17 -6.93
C GLY A 221 -0.40 -16.93 -7.75
N TYR A 222 -0.73 -16.90 -9.05
CA TYR A 222 -0.43 -15.75 -9.92
C TYR A 222 -1.26 -14.51 -9.54
N MET A 223 -2.51 -14.70 -9.10
CA MET A 223 -3.34 -13.61 -8.60
C MET A 223 -2.86 -13.09 -7.24
N ILE A 224 -2.34 -13.94 -6.36
CA ILE A 224 -1.69 -13.53 -5.11
C ILE A 224 -0.42 -12.72 -5.40
N LEU A 225 0.42 -13.17 -6.34
CA LEU A 225 1.61 -12.41 -6.77
C LEU A 225 1.25 -11.05 -7.37
N LEU A 226 0.15 -10.95 -8.13
CA LEU A 226 -0.36 -9.68 -8.65
C LEU A 226 -0.78 -8.73 -7.52
N VAL A 227 -1.50 -9.22 -6.51
CA VAL A 227 -1.90 -8.41 -5.35
C VAL A 227 -0.67 -7.95 -4.56
N MET A 228 0.32 -8.81 -4.34
CA MET A 228 1.59 -8.46 -3.68
C MET A 228 2.39 -7.41 -4.47
N LEU A 229 2.40 -7.49 -5.80
CA LEU A 229 3.01 -6.48 -6.67
C LEU A 229 2.27 -5.14 -6.57
N CYS A 230 0.93 -5.13 -6.66
CA CYS A 230 0.12 -3.93 -6.51
C CYS A 230 0.31 -3.28 -5.13
N GLN A 231 0.25 -4.07 -4.05
CA GLN A 231 0.53 -3.64 -2.67
C GLN A 231 1.89 -2.94 -2.57
N THR A 232 2.94 -3.54 -3.15
CA THR A 232 4.31 -3.00 -3.14
C THR A 232 4.42 -1.69 -3.92
N LEU A 233 3.74 -1.58 -5.08
CA LEU A 233 3.73 -0.37 -5.89
C LEU A 233 2.97 0.79 -5.19
N VAL A 234 1.81 0.50 -4.58
CA VAL A 234 1.05 1.48 -3.78
C VAL A 234 1.87 1.95 -2.57
N TYR A 235 2.44 1.01 -1.80
CA TYR A 235 3.26 1.34 -0.62
C TYR A 235 4.46 2.22 -0.99
N ARG A 236 5.11 1.93 -2.13
CA ARG A 236 6.19 2.76 -2.67
C ARG A 236 5.73 4.18 -3.05
N GLU A 237 4.57 4.33 -3.69
CA GLU A 237 4.02 5.65 -4.04
C GLU A 237 3.70 6.46 -2.78
N VAL A 238 2.94 5.88 -1.84
CA VAL A 238 2.50 6.53 -0.61
C VAL A 238 3.68 6.94 0.29
N THR A 239 4.66 6.05 0.50
CA THR A 239 5.86 6.38 1.31
C THR A 239 6.81 7.36 0.62
N ALA A 240 6.88 7.38 -0.71
CA ALA A 240 7.64 8.39 -1.45
C ALA A 240 7.05 9.80 -1.25
N LEU A 241 5.72 9.95 -1.29
CA LEU A 241 5.06 11.23 -1.08
C LEU A 241 5.34 11.83 0.30
N PHE A 242 5.25 11.04 1.38
CA PHE A 242 5.61 11.53 2.73
C PHE A 242 7.08 11.93 2.84
N THR A 243 7.97 11.18 2.17
CA THR A 243 9.41 11.51 2.13
C THR A 243 9.67 12.84 1.40
N LEU A 244 8.88 13.14 0.37
CA LEU A 244 8.98 14.40 -0.41
C LEU A 244 8.33 15.59 0.31
N ALA A 245 7.15 15.40 0.92
CA ALA A 245 6.48 16.43 1.70
C ALA A 245 7.29 16.89 2.94
N GLN A 246 8.23 16.06 3.41
CA GLN A 246 9.23 16.44 4.41
C GLN A 246 10.53 17.03 3.80
N SER A 247 10.85 16.79 2.52
CA SER A 247 12.07 17.34 1.89
C SER A 247 11.99 18.83 1.56
N ASP A 248 10.80 19.39 1.33
CA ASP A 248 10.62 20.84 1.14
C ASP A 248 11.02 21.69 2.37
N LYS A 249 11.30 21.04 3.51
CA LYS A 249 11.85 21.65 4.74
C LYS A 249 13.30 21.27 5.02
N ARG A 250 13.99 20.62 4.07
CA ARG A 250 15.27 19.92 4.27
C ARG A 250 16.45 20.53 3.50
N ASP A 251 16.18 21.43 2.56
CA ASP A 251 17.20 21.99 1.66
C ASP A 251 18.20 22.96 2.34
N GLU A 252 17.98 23.37 3.60
CA GLU A 252 18.95 24.20 4.34
C GLU A 252 20.00 23.39 5.15
N LEU A 253 19.77 22.09 5.44
CA LEU A 253 20.81 21.25 6.08
C LEU A 253 20.91 19.85 5.45
N LYS A 254 22.09 19.57 4.86
CA LYS A 254 22.43 18.29 4.22
C LYS A 254 22.48 17.15 5.25
N GLY A 255 21.42 16.36 5.26
CA GLY A 255 21.36 15.08 5.99
C GLY A 255 20.37 14.12 5.34
N LYS A 256 20.76 13.46 4.23
CA LYS A 256 20.02 12.30 3.69
C LYS A 256 20.27 11.10 4.60
N ASP A 257 19.47 11.00 5.66
CA ASP A 257 19.50 9.85 6.56
C ASP A 257 19.05 8.58 5.79
N PRO A 258 19.94 7.60 5.52
CA PRO A 258 19.58 6.42 4.73
C PRO A 258 18.71 5.46 5.54
N TRP A 259 18.92 5.42 6.86
CA TRP A 259 18.25 4.52 7.80
C TRP A 259 16.74 4.67 7.74
N SER A 260 16.28 5.92 7.64
CA SER A 260 14.86 6.29 7.44
C SER A 260 14.21 5.60 6.24
N LYS A 261 14.95 5.23 5.18
CA LYS A 261 14.39 4.47 4.04
C LYS A 261 14.46 2.97 4.27
N THR A 262 15.58 2.47 4.78
CA THR A 262 15.76 1.04 5.10
C THR A 262 14.69 0.57 6.10
N LEU A 263 14.44 1.36 7.14
CA LEU A 263 13.50 1.07 8.21
C LEU A 263 12.03 1.01 7.73
N ASN A 264 11.64 1.85 6.77
CA ASN A 264 10.31 1.79 6.16
C ASN A 264 10.08 0.44 5.44
N TRP A 265 11.07 0.00 4.65
CA TRP A 265 11.02 -1.29 3.97
C TRP A 265 11.17 -2.48 4.93
N TYR A 266 11.88 -2.31 6.04
CA TYR A 266 11.96 -3.31 7.11
C TYR A 266 10.57 -3.57 7.73
N PHE A 267 9.87 -2.53 8.19
CA PHE A 267 8.52 -2.71 8.74
C PHE A 267 7.55 -3.28 7.69
N PHE A 268 7.66 -2.89 6.42
CA PHE A 268 6.90 -3.52 5.33
C PHE A 268 7.17 -5.02 5.23
N ALA A 269 8.43 -5.45 5.22
CA ALA A 269 8.79 -6.87 5.17
C ALA A 269 8.27 -7.64 6.39
N VAL A 270 8.40 -7.08 7.60
CA VAL A 270 7.94 -7.72 8.85
C VAL A 270 6.41 -7.85 8.91
N THR A 271 5.66 -6.81 8.53
CA THR A 271 4.18 -6.88 8.47
C THR A 271 3.72 -7.87 7.39
N ASN A 272 4.41 -7.95 6.25
CA ASN A 272 4.13 -8.97 5.24
C ASN A 272 4.41 -10.38 5.78
N TYR A 273 5.57 -10.60 6.40
CA TYR A 273 5.92 -11.90 7.00
C TYR A 273 4.84 -12.36 7.99
N PHE A 274 4.45 -11.52 8.95
CA PHE A 274 3.42 -11.85 9.93
C PHE A 274 2.07 -12.21 9.30
N LEU A 275 1.54 -11.35 8.43
CA LEU A 275 0.19 -11.53 7.90
C LEU A 275 0.11 -12.67 6.88
N TYR A 276 1.02 -12.72 5.91
CA TYR A 276 1.00 -13.78 4.90
C TYR A 276 1.52 -15.11 5.44
N GLY A 277 2.37 -15.10 6.48
CA GLY A 277 2.79 -16.29 7.20
C GLY A 277 1.61 -17.00 7.87
N GLU A 278 0.78 -16.30 8.64
CA GLU A 278 -0.46 -16.87 9.22
C GLU A 278 -1.37 -17.47 8.12
N SER A 279 -1.58 -16.78 6.99
CA SER A 279 -2.35 -17.34 5.86
C SER A 279 -1.71 -18.62 5.30
N ILE A 280 -0.40 -18.63 5.05
CA ILE A 280 0.29 -19.79 4.45
C ILE A 280 0.26 -20.99 5.41
N ILE A 281 0.49 -20.77 6.71
CA ILE A 281 0.42 -21.80 7.74
C ILE A 281 -1.00 -22.36 7.88
N TYR A 282 -2.04 -21.53 7.70
CA TYR A 282 -3.44 -21.93 7.76
C TYR A 282 -3.87 -22.79 6.55
N TYR A 283 -3.73 -22.26 5.32
CA TYR A 283 -4.22 -22.96 4.11
C TYR A 283 -3.30 -24.10 3.67
N PHE A 284 -1.97 -23.97 3.81
CA PHE A 284 -0.99 -24.95 3.34
C PHE A 284 -0.35 -25.77 4.46
N LYS A 285 -1.06 -25.94 5.59
CA LYS A 285 -0.61 -26.72 6.76
C LYS A 285 0.04 -28.06 6.39
N HIS A 286 -0.57 -28.81 5.47
CA HIS A 286 -0.06 -30.13 5.08
C HIS A 286 1.32 -30.09 4.41
N VAL A 287 1.61 -29.03 3.63
CA VAL A 287 2.93 -28.81 3.02
C VAL A 287 3.91 -28.29 4.07
N VAL A 288 3.54 -27.23 4.78
CA VAL A 288 4.41 -26.51 5.73
C VAL A 288 4.88 -27.39 6.89
N PHE A 289 4.05 -28.34 7.36
CA PHE A 289 4.42 -29.28 8.42
C PHE A 289 5.08 -30.58 7.90
N SER A 290 5.18 -30.78 6.58
CA SER A 290 5.93 -31.91 5.99
C SER A 290 7.43 -31.61 5.84
N GLU A 291 7.80 -30.34 5.67
CA GLU A 291 9.20 -29.90 5.53
C GLU A 291 9.82 -29.58 6.89
N ALA A 292 10.76 -30.41 7.34
CA ALA A 292 11.47 -30.24 8.62
C ALA A 292 12.20 -28.87 8.75
N GLN A 293 12.57 -28.25 7.63
CA GLN A 293 13.19 -26.92 7.61
C GLN A 293 12.19 -25.78 7.83
N LEU A 294 10.93 -25.93 7.43
CA LEU A 294 9.88 -24.91 7.61
C LEU A 294 9.19 -25.02 8.98
N LEU A 295 9.12 -26.24 9.54
CA LEU A 295 8.51 -26.53 10.84
C LEU A 295 8.90 -25.56 11.98
N PRO A 296 10.19 -25.20 12.23
CA PRO A 296 10.54 -24.26 13.30
C PRO A 296 10.04 -22.83 13.04
N PHE A 297 9.99 -22.38 11.77
CA PHE A 297 9.46 -21.06 11.41
C PHE A 297 7.94 -21.02 11.54
N ALA A 298 7.24 -22.09 11.15
CA ALA A 298 5.80 -22.20 11.23
C ALA A 298 5.30 -22.29 12.69
N THR A 299 5.93 -23.11 13.53
CA THR A 299 5.54 -23.28 14.94
C THR A 299 5.82 -22.04 15.77
N ASN A 300 6.95 -21.36 15.53
CA ASN A 300 7.34 -20.14 16.26
C ASN A 300 6.95 -18.84 15.55
N HIS A 301 6.10 -18.91 14.52
CA HIS A 301 5.84 -17.80 13.59
C HIS A 301 5.49 -16.47 14.27
N ARG A 302 4.61 -16.52 15.28
CA ARG A 302 4.15 -15.36 16.06
C ARG A 302 5.26 -14.76 16.92
N LEU A 303 6.10 -15.60 17.54
CA LEU A 303 7.23 -15.17 18.35
C LEU A 303 8.34 -14.55 17.48
N ILE A 304 8.64 -15.16 16.34
CA ILE A 304 9.58 -14.62 15.34
C ILE A 304 9.08 -13.26 14.83
N SER A 305 7.79 -13.15 14.47
CA SER A 305 7.19 -11.90 14.02
C SER A 305 7.25 -10.79 15.07
N PHE A 306 6.98 -11.12 16.34
CA PHE A 306 7.09 -10.19 17.46
C PHE A 306 8.54 -9.74 17.72
N ALA A 307 9.51 -10.68 17.65
CA ALA A 307 10.93 -10.38 17.79
C ALA A 307 11.42 -9.45 16.66
N LEU A 308 11.07 -9.74 15.41
CA LEU A 308 11.39 -8.89 14.25
C LEU A 308 10.78 -7.48 14.39
N TYR A 309 9.50 -7.37 14.78
CA TYR A 309 8.87 -6.07 15.03
C TYR A 309 9.59 -5.30 16.14
N THR A 310 9.98 -5.98 17.22
CA THR A 310 10.72 -5.40 18.35
C THR A 310 12.11 -4.92 17.92
N ILE A 311 12.84 -5.69 17.11
CA ILE A 311 14.14 -5.28 16.52
C ILE A 311 13.96 -4.03 15.66
N GLY A 312 12.91 -3.96 14.84
CA GLY A 312 12.57 -2.76 14.06
C GLY A 312 12.27 -1.55 14.95
N LEU A 313 11.53 -1.74 16.05
CA LEU A 313 11.21 -0.68 17.01
C LEU A 313 12.46 -0.19 17.77
N MET A 314 13.35 -1.09 18.19
CA MET A 314 14.63 -0.72 18.79
C MET A 314 15.52 0.02 17.77
N GLY A 315 15.57 -0.46 16.52
CA GLY A 315 16.25 0.22 15.41
C GLY A 315 15.66 1.60 15.06
N PHE A 316 14.37 1.83 15.29
CA PHE A 316 13.78 3.17 15.23
C PHE A 316 14.28 4.05 16.39
N VAL A 317 14.17 3.58 17.63
CA VAL A 317 14.55 4.34 18.84
C VAL A 317 16.03 4.72 18.82
N LEU A 318 16.92 3.80 18.45
CA LEU A 318 18.36 4.05 18.31
C LEU A 318 18.70 5.05 17.19
N SER A 319 17.78 5.31 16.25
CA SER A 319 17.96 6.29 15.18
C SER A 319 17.51 7.72 15.53
N LEU A 320 16.89 7.93 16.70
CA LEU A 320 16.34 9.22 17.09
C LEU A 320 17.42 10.29 17.26
N LYS A 321 17.25 11.41 16.54
CA LYS A 321 18.22 12.52 16.50
C LYS A 321 17.59 13.78 17.09
N LYS A 322 18.29 14.39 18.05
CA LYS A 322 17.91 15.70 18.62
C LYS A 322 17.74 16.72 17.50
N GLY A 323 16.65 17.49 17.55
CA GLY A 323 16.20 18.39 16.47
C GLY A 323 15.24 17.76 15.45
N TYR A 324 15.29 16.45 15.20
CA TYR A 324 14.49 15.80 14.15
C TYR A 324 13.29 14.96 14.66
N LEU A 325 13.12 14.81 15.98
CA LEU A 325 12.12 13.92 16.60
C LEU A 325 10.71 14.05 15.99
N LYS A 326 10.17 15.27 15.85
CA LYS A 326 8.81 15.48 15.30
C LYS A 326 8.66 15.00 13.85
N GLN A 327 9.74 15.02 13.06
CA GLN A 327 9.76 14.47 11.70
C GLN A 327 9.86 12.93 11.72
N GLN A 328 10.70 12.39 12.60
CA GLN A 328 10.92 10.94 12.75
C GLN A 328 9.67 10.22 13.30
N PHE A 329 9.07 10.69 14.38
CA PHE A 329 7.79 10.17 14.90
C PHE A 329 6.63 10.38 13.92
N GLY A 330 6.62 11.50 13.19
CA GLY A 330 5.67 11.72 12.10
C GLY A 330 5.79 10.66 10.99
N LEU A 331 7.01 10.38 10.52
CA LEU A 331 7.26 9.35 9.52
C LEU A 331 6.90 7.95 10.06
N PHE A 332 7.28 7.63 11.28
CA PHE A 332 6.96 6.35 11.94
C PHE A 332 5.45 6.11 12.00
N CYS A 333 4.67 7.14 12.36
CA CYS A 333 3.20 7.09 12.33
C CYS A 333 2.67 6.88 10.90
N TRP A 334 3.15 7.64 9.92
CA TRP A 334 2.75 7.47 8.51
C TRP A 334 3.07 6.08 7.95
N VAL A 335 4.22 5.49 8.32
CA VAL A 335 4.58 4.11 7.97
C VAL A 335 3.56 3.13 8.53
N HIS A 336 3.28 3.17 9.83
CA HIS A 336 2.33 2.23 10.45
C HIS A 336 0.90 2.41 9.95
N MET A 337 0.45 3.65 9.71
CA MET A 337 -0.84 3.91 9.05
C MET A 337 -0.87 3.37 7.61
N SER A 338 0.23 3.50 6.86
CA SER A 338 0.31 2.96 5.49
C SER A 338 0.29 1.43 5.47
N LEU A 339 0.96 0.78 6.44
CA LEU A 339 0.94 -0.67 6.60
C LEU A 339 -0.46 -1.18 6.96
N LEU A 340 -1.17 -0.48 7.86
CA LEU A 340 -2.56 -0.76 8.22
C LEU A 340 -3.49 -0.65 7.00
N LEU A 341 -3.45 0.46 6.26
CA LEU A 341 -4.38 0.68 5.14
C LEU A 341 -4.07 -0.14 3.88
N ILE A 342 -2.79 -0.47 3.63
CA ILE A 342 -2.36 -1.13 2.38
C ILE A 342 -2.12 -2.62 2.56
N VAL A 343 -1.34 -3.03 3.58
CA VAL A 343 -0.89 -4.43 3.73
C VAL A 343 -1.98 -5.30 4.35
N VAL A 344 -2.70 -4.82 5.39
CA VAL A 344 -3.83 -5.57 5.97
C VAL A 344 -4.96 -5.74 4.95
N SER A 345 -5.30 -4.68 4.20
CA SER A 345 -6.29 -4.74 3.12
C SER A 345 -5.89 -5.71 2.01
N SER A 346 -4.60 -5.75 1.65
CA SER A 346 -4.08 -6.71 0.66
C SER A 346 -4.08 -8.15 1.16
N HIS A 347 -3.78 -8.37 2.44
CA HIS A 347 -3.89 -9.68 3.10
C HIS A 347 -5.33 -10.19 3.09
N PHE A 348 -6.32 -9.33 3.35
CA PHE A 348 -7.74 -9.69 3.20
C PHE A 348 -8.12 -10.01 1.74
N ILE A 349 -7.61 -9.26 0.77
CA ILE A 349 -7.77 -9.58 -0.68
C ILE A 349 -7.19 -10.95 -1.00
N VAL A 350 -5.99 -11.28 -0.49
CA VAL A 350 -5.37 -12.60 -0.68
C VAL A 350 -6.16 -13.70 0.00
N ASN A 351 -6.67 -13.50 1.21
CA ASN A 351 -7.55 -14.48 1.86
C ASN A 351 -8.86 -14.71 1.06
N ASN A 352 -9.41 -13.68 0.41
CA ASN A 352 -10.55 -13.88 -0.52
C ASN A 352 -10.15 -14.74 -1.72
N ILE A 353 -8.94 -14.59 -2.27
CA ILE A 353 -8.43 -15.46 -3.34
C ILE A 353 -8.30 -16.90 -2.84
N LEU A 354 -7.73 -17.11 -1.63
CA LEU A 354 -7.50 -18.44 -1.05
C LEU A 354 -8.82 -19.20 -0.75
N GLU A 355 -9.89 -18.48 -0.40
CA GLU A 355 -11.26 -19.03 -0.24
C GLU A 355 -12.00 -19.27 -1.59
N GLY A 356 -11.40 -18.88 -2.71
CA GLY A 356 -11.89 -19.12 -4.08
C GLY A 356 -11.96 -17.84 -4.91
N LEU A 357 -11.43 -17.88 -6.14
CA LEU A 357 -11.28 -16.73 -7.05
C LEU A 357 -12.56 -15.87 -7.23
N ILE A 358 -13.76 -16.44 -7.10
CA ILE A 358 -15.03 -15.70 -7.20
C ILE A 358 -15.16 -14.58 -6.16
N TRP A 359 -14.64 -14.78 -4.94
CA TRP A 359 -14.65 -13.77 -3.87
C TRP A 359 -13.66 -12.64 -4.12
N PHE A 360 -12.66 -12.83 -4.98
CA PHE A 360 -11.85 -11.74 -5.48
C PHE A 360 -12.49 -11.08 -6.72
N TRP A 361 -12.75 -11.88 -7.74
CA TRP A 361 -13.06 -11.44 -9.10
C TRP A 361 -14.39 -10.71 -9.19
N VAL A 362 -15.47 -11.27 -8.64
CA VAL A 362 -16.79 -10.64 -8.75
C VAL A 362 -16.81 -9.31 -8.00
N PRO A 363 -16.47 -9.21 -6.69
CA PRO A 363 -16.33 -7.94 -5.98
C PRO A 363 -15.46 -6.89 -6.67
N ALA A 364 -14.26 -7.26 -7.15
CA ALA A 364 -13.39 -6.32 -7.84
C ALA A 364 -14.00 -5.79 -9.15
N SER A 365 -14.71 -6.65 -9.89
CA SER A 365 -15.44 -6.26 -11.09
C SER A 365 -16.67 -5.38 -10.80
N LEU A 366 -17.31 -5.49 -9.63
CA LEU A 366 -18.43 -4.62 -9.25
C LEU A 366 -17.97 -3.16 -9.07
N VAL A 367 -16.77 -2.94 -8.51
CA VAL A 367 -16.17 -1.61 -8.36
C VAL A 367 -15.81 -1.02 -9.73
N ILE A 368 -15.19 -1.81 -10.61
CA ILE A 368 -14.86 -1.39 -11.99
C ILE A 368 -16.14 -1.03 -12.76
N CYS A 369 -17.17 -1.88 -12.66
CA CYS A 369 -18.50 -1.62 -13.20
C CYS A 369 -19.08 -0.31 -12.65
N ASN A 370 -18.96 -0.05 -11.35
CA ASN A 370 -19.51 1.14 -10.73
C ASN A 370 -18.84 2.44 -11.21
N ASP A 371 -17.51 2.52 -11.22
CA ASP A 371 -16.82 3.73 -11.72
C ASP A 371 -17.09 3.96 -13.23
N VAL A 372 -17.23 2.89 -14.04
CA VAL A 372 -17.61 3.00 -15.46
C VAL A 372 -19.03 3.55 -15.62
N PHE A 373 -20.02 2.97 -14.95
CA PHE A 373 -21.41 3.45 -15.07
C PHE A 373 -21.61 4.83 -14.40
N ALA A 374 -20.88 5.15 -13.33
CA ALA A 374 -20.89 6.48 -12.73
C ALA A 374 -20.38 7.55 -13.71
N TYR A 375 -19.40 7.22 -14.54
CA TYR A 375 -18.94 8.08 -15.62
C TYR A 375 -19.97 8.16 -16.76
N VAL A 376 -20.55 7.03 -17.21
CA VAL A 376 -21.53 7.01 -18.32
C VAL A 376 -22.80 7.78 -17.97
N TRP A 377 -23.44 7.48 -16.85
CA TRP A 377 -24.64 8.20 -16.39
C TRP A 377 -24.31 9.65 -15.99
N GLY A 378 -23.15 9.87 -15.36
CA GLY A 378 -22.69 11.20 -14.97
C GLY A 378 -22.37 12.12 -16.15
N MET A 379 -21.94 11.58 -17.30
CA MET A 379 -21.76 12.35 -18.54
C MET A 379 -23.06 12.52 -19.34
N SER A 380 -23.99 11.56 -19.26
CA SER A 380 -25.22 11.56 -20.08
C SER A 380 -26.37 12.36 -19.45
N ILE A 381 -26.52 12.30 -18.12
CA ILE A 381 -27.66 12.88 -17.37
C ILE A 381 -27.18 13.79 -16.22
N GLY A 382 -25.90 13.70 -15.83
CA GLY A 382 -25.34 14.42 -14.68
C GLY A 382 -25.49 15.95 -14.74
N ARG A 383 -26.03 16.53 -13.66
CA ARG A 383 -26.23 17.98 -13.50
C ARG A 383 -25.84 18.47 -12.11
N THR A 384 -26.13 17.68 -11.08
CA THR A 384 -25.85 18.06 -9.69
C THR A 384 -24.51 17.47 -9.20
N PRO A 385 -23.54 18.29 -8.74
CA PRO A 385 -22.26 17.79 -8.25
C PRO A 385 -22.41 17.12 -6.87
N LEU A 386 -21.81 15.94 -6.71
CA LEU A 386 -21.99 15.09 -5.52
C LEU A 386 -21.16 15.57 -4.32
N ILE A 387 -19.97 16.13 -4.54
CA ILE A 387 -19.10 16.65 -3.47
C ILE A 387 -18.17 17.73 -3.99
N GLN A 388 -18.00 18.83 -3.24
CA GLN A 388 -17.13 19.97 -3.62
C GLN A 388 -15.66 19.56 -3.88
N LEU A 389 -15.19 18.52 -3.18
CA LEU A 389 -13.85 17.96 -3.31
C LEU A 389 -13.61 17.27 -4.68
N SER A 390 -14.67 16.86 -5.37
CA SER A 390 -14.62 16.18 -6.67
C SER A 390 -15.78 16.64 -7.55
N PRO A 391 -15.74 17.88 -8.09
CA PRO A 391 -16.86 18.51 -8.79
C PRO A 391 -17.19 17.89 -10.17
N LYS A 392 -16.57 16.74 -10.51
CA LYS A 392 -16.85 15.95 -11.71
C LYS A 392 -17.66 14.67 -11.42
N LYS A 393 -17.81 14.25 -10.16
CA LYS A 393 -18.75 13.17 -9.78
C LYS A 393 -20.11 13.81 -9.49
N THR A 394 -21.18 13.27 -10.08
CA THR A 394 -22.55 13.81 -10.01
C THR A 394 -23.51 12.86 -9.30
N VAL A 395 -24.60 13.38 -8.74
CA VAL A 395 -25.60 12.58 -8.02
C VAL A 395 -26.35 11.65 -8.97
N GLU A 396 -26.72 12.13 -10.15
CA GLU A 396 -27.40 11.33 -11.17
C GLU A 396 -26.49 10.20 -11.69
N GLY A 397 -25.18 10.48 -11.80
CA GLY A 397 -24.18 9.47 -12.12
C GLY A 397 -24.08 8.38 -11.06
N PHE A 398 -24.05 8.75 -9.78
CA PHE A 398 -24.00 7.82 -8.65
C PHE A 398 -25.25 6.93 -8.55
N VAL A 399 -26.45 7.49 -8.71
CA VAL A 399 -27.71 6.72 -8.71
C VAL A 399 -27.81 5.79 -9.91
N GLY A 400 -27.43 6.25 -11.12
CA GLY A 400 -27.39 5.39 -12.31
C GLY A 400 -26.37 4.25 -12.17
N ALA A 401 -25.20 4.52 -11.56
CA ALA A 401 -24.19 3.52 -11.26
C ALA A 401 -24.72 2.45 -10.30
N PHE A 402 -25.43 2.83 -9.24
CA PHE A 402 -26.03 1.91 -8.27
C PHE A 402 -26.95 0.88 -8.95
N VAL A 403 -27.94 1.34 -9.72
CA VAL A 403 -28.87 0.46 -10.44
C VAL A 403 -28.11 -0.45 -11.44
N SER A 404 -27.10 0.09 -12.12
CA SER A 404 -26.30 -0.66 -13.09
C SER A 404 -25.44 -1.74 -12.41
N THR A 405 -24.80 -1.43 -11.27
CA THR A 405 -23.97 -2.37 -10.50
C THR A 405 -24.80 -3.47 -9.84
N VAL A 406 -26.05 -3.20 -9.43
CA VAL A 406 -26.99 -4.21 -8.92
C VAL A 406 -27.43 -5.18 -10.02
N LEU A 407 -27.77 -4.67 -11.22
CA LEU A 407 -28.12 -5.55 -12.36
C LEU A 407 -26.90 -6.36 -12.83
N PHE A 408 -25.73 -5.71 -12.90
CA PHE A 408 -24.49 -6.38 -13.29
C PHE A 408 -24.07 -7.45 -12.27
N SER A 409 -24.18 -7.22 -10.97
CA SER A 409 -23.75 -8.20 -9.95
C SER A 409 -24.52 -9.51 -10.05
N LEU A 410 -25.84 -9.44 -10.26
CA LEU A 410 -26.67 -10.62 -10.49
C LEU A 410 -26.24 -11.35 -11.76
N LEU A 411 -26.22 -10.68 -12.92
CA LEU A 411 -25.88 -11.32 -14.20
C LEU A 411 -24.46 -11.93 -14.20
N TRP A 412 -23.48 -11.19 -13.68
CA TRP A 412 -22.07 -11.57 -13.66
C TRP A 412 -21.77 -12.64 -12.61
N GLY A 413 -22.30 -12.48 -11.40
CA GLY A 413 -22.17 -13.46 -10.32
C GLY A 413 -22.83 -14.80 -10.67
N SER A 414 -24.07 -14.77 -11.18
CA SER A 414 -24.75 -15.99 -11.65
C SER A 414 -24.03 -16.65 -12.84
N TYR A 415 -23.25 -15.90 -13.64
CA TYR A 415 -22.38 -16.50 -14.66
C TYR A 415 -21.17 -17.19 -14.03
N PHE A 416 -20.37 -16.48 -13.22
CA PHE A 416 -19.11 -17.02 -12.67
C PHE A 416 -19.28 -18.14 -11.64
N MET A 417 -20.40 -18.20 -10.91
CA MET A 417 -20.69 -19.32 -9.99
C MET A 417 -20.85 -20.70 -10.65
N ARG A 418 -20.93 -20.75 -11.99
CA ARG A 418 -21.06 -22.02 -12.75
C ARG A 418 -19.74 -22.75 -12.94
N PHE A 419 -18.61 -22.15 -12.59
CA PHE A 419 -17.27 -22.70 -12.84
C PHE A 419 -16.61 -23.13 -11.52
N ASN A 420 -16.36 -24.42 -11.33
CA ASN A 420 -15.71 -24.97 -10.14
C ASN A 420 -14.38 -24.26 -9.81
N TYR A 421 -13.57 -23.98 -10.83
CA TYR A 421 -12.32 -23.21 -10.72
C TYR A 421 -12.47 -21.84 -10.02
N MET A 422 -13.65 -21.22 -10.07
CA MET A 422 -13.93 -19.93 -9.44
C MET A 422 -14.47 -20.08 -8.01
N ILE A 423 -15.28 -21.11 -7.75
CA ILE A 423 -16.00 -21.28 -6.47
C ILE A 423 -15.29 -22.20 -5.46
N CYS A 424 -14.33 -23.02 -5.90
CA CYS A 424 -13.57 -23.90 -5.02
C CYS A 424 -12.46 -23.11 -4.29
N PRO A 425 -12.23 -23.38 -2.99
CA PRO A 425 -11.07 -22.85 -2.28
C PRO A 425 -9.78 -23.48 -2.80
N VAL A 426 -8.64 -22.85 -2.49
CA VAL A 426 -7.34 -23.38 -2.90
C VAL A 426 -6.94 -24.60 -2.06
N HIS A 427 -6.33 -25.57 -2.73
CA HIS A 427 -5.57 -26.66 -2.10
C HIS A 427 -4.11 -26.63 -2.54
N ASP A 428 -3.86 -26.41 -3.84
CA ASP A 428 -2.53 -26.25 -4.43
C ASP A 428 -2.42 -24.91 -5.18
N LEU A 429 -1.30 -24.19 -5.01
CA LEU A 429 -1.08 -22.89 -5.68
C LEU A 429 -0.92 -23.00 -7.22
N GLY A 430 -0.62 -24.19 -7.72
CA GLY A 430 -0.38 -24.47 -9.14
C GLY A 430 -1.63 -24.74 -9.99
N VAL A 431 -2.85 -24.67 -9.42
CA VAL A 431 -4.08 -24.93 -10.19
C VAL A 431 -4.39 -23.77 -11.16
N SER A 432 -4.61 -24.13 -12.43
CA SER A 432 -4.93 -23.21 -13.52
C SER A 432 -6.36 -23.41 -14.02
N ALA A 433 -6.87 -22.52 -14.87
CA ALA A 433 -8.21 -22.63 -15.45
C ALA A 433 -8.41 -23.87 -16.36
N TRP A 434 -7.33 -24.54 -16.76
CA TRP A 434 -7.35 -25.80 -17.52
C TRP A 434 -7.21 -27.04 -16.62
N SER A 435 -7.00 -26.86 -15.31
CA SER A 435 -6.98 -27.94 -14.32
C SER A 435 -8.43 -28.34 -14.00
N ASN A 436 -8.74 -29.64 -14.03
CA ASN A 436 -10.07 -30.17 -13.70
C ASN A 436 -10.32 -30.15 -12.18
N VAL A 437 -10.50 -28.95 -11.61
CA VAL A 437 -10.77 -28.76 -10.18
C VAL A 437 -12.16 -29.26 -9.83
N GLN A 438 -12.24 -30.15 -8.84
CA GLN A 438 -13.47 -30.65 -8.24
C GLN A 438 -13.41 -30.43 -6.73
N CYS A 439 -14.49 -29.87 -6.16
CA CYS A 439 -14.67 -29.70 -4.73
C CYS A 439 -16.16 -29.87 -4.39
N VAL A 440 -16.49 -30.01 -3.10
CA VAL A 440 -17.86 -29.82 -2.64
C VAL A 440 -18.14 -28.31 -2.62
N PRO A 441 -19.06 -27.77 -3.43
CA PRO A 441 -19.31 -26.34 -3.47
C PRO A 441 -19.97 -25.87 -2.17
N ASN A 442 -19.60 -24.68 -1.69
CA ASN A 442 -20.26 -24.06 -0.54
C ASN A 442 -21.78 -23.97 -0.80
N PRO A 443 -22.66 -24.39 0.14
CA PRO A 443 -24.12 -24.35 0.00
C PRO A 443 -24.77 -22.98 -0.26
N VAL A 444 -24.00 -21.88 -0.35
CA VAL A 444 -24.47 -20.62 -0.93
C VAL A 444 -24.59 -20.67 -2.46
N PHE A 445 -23.81 -21.49 -3.15
CA PHE A 445 -23.84 -21.66 -4.61
C PHE A 445 -24.82 -22.75 -5.09
N VAL A 446 -25.31 -23.57 -4.17
CA VAL A 446 -26.26 -24.65 -4.47
C VAL A 446 -27.68 -24.09 -4.56
N TRP A 447 -28.42 -24.47 -5.60
CA TRP A 447 -29.84 -24.14 -5.76
C TRP A 447 -30.68 -24.76 -4.64
N LYS A 448 -31.64 -23.99 -4.12
CA LYS A 448 -32.57 -24.40 -3.06
C LYS A 448 -33.98 -23.95 -3.43
N ASP A 449 -34.96 -24.78 -3.14
CA ASP A 449 -36.37 -24.42 -3.32
C ASP A 449 -36.91 -23.77 -2.05
N TRP A 450 -37.21 -22.47 -2.13
CA TRP A 450 -37.93 -21.79 -1.05
C TRP A 450 -39.42 -22.06 -1.18
N GLN A 451 -40.00 -22.76 -0.20
CA GLN A 451 -41.45 -22.93 -0.11
C GLN A 451 -42.08 -21.60 0.30
N ILE A 452 -43.03 -21.11 -0.51
CA ILE A 452 -43.70 -19.84 -0.22
C ILE A 452 -44.68 -20.06 0.94
N PRO A 453 -44.69 -19.23 2.00
CA PRO A 453 -45.71 -19.30 3.04
C PRO A 453 -47.12 -19.26 2.46
N THR A 454 -47.99 -20.18 2.87
CA THR A 454 -49.32 -20.43 2.29
C THR A 454 -50.16 -19.17 1.99
N PRO A 455 -50.30 -18.16 2.90
CA PRO A 455 -51.05 -16.95 2.57
C PRO A 455 -50.41 -16.11 1.45
N LEU A 456 -49.08 -16.08 1.35
CA LEU A 456 -48.38 -15.37 0.28
C LEU A 456 -48.51 -16.13 -1.07
N ALA A 457 -48.53 -17.47 -1.04
CA ALA A 457 -48.78 -18.28 -2.24
C ALA A 457 -50.20 -18.07 -2.81
N ALA A 458 -51.20 -17.90 -1.95
CA ALA A 458 -52.58 -17.57 -2.36
C ALA A 458 -52.67 -16.17 -3.02
N VAL A 459 -51.92 -15.19 -2.52
CA VAL A 459 -51.83 -13.85 -3.15
C VAL A 459 -51.05 -13.92 -4.47
N LEU A 460 -49.92 -14.63 -4.53
CA LEU A 460 -49.13 -14.74 -5.77
C LEU A 460 -49.89 -15.46 -6.89
N SER A 461 -50.61 -16.54 -6.57
CA SER A 461 -51.37 -17.32 -7.56
C SER A 461 -52.58 -16.55 -8.11
N THR A 462 -53.22 -15.69 -7.32
CA THR A 462 -54.30 -14.81 -7.82
C THR A 462 -53.78 -13.67 -8.70
N VAL A 463 -52.58 -13.14 -8.44
CA VAL A 463 -51.94 -12.10 -9.27
C VAL A 463 -51.36 -12.67 -10.57
N ILE A 464 -50.63 -13.79 -10.50
CA ILE A 464 -49.85 -14.34 -11.63
C ILE A 464 -50.67 -15.35 -12.46
N ARG A 465 -51.85 -15.78 -11.97
CA ARG A 465 -52.72 -16.83 -12.55
C ARG A 465 -52.09 -18.23 -12.65
N THR A 466 -50.94 -18.45 -12.01
CA THR A 466 -50.26 -19.76 -11.94
C THR A 466 -50.06 -20.18 -10.48
N GLN A 467 -50.20 -21.47 -10.19
CA GLN A 467 -49.92 -21.99 -8.85
C GLN A 467 -48.41 -22.12 -8.65
N ILE A 468 -47.82 -21.14 -7.95
CA ILE A 468 -46.41 -21.15 -7.55
C ILE A 468 -46.34 -21.53 -6.07
N THR A 469 -45.92 -22.77 -5.79
CA THR A 469 -45.78 -23.30 -4.42
C THR A 469 -44.34 -23.20 -3.89
N SER A 470 -43.35 -23.19 -4.79
CA SER A 470 -41.94 -22.99 -4.49
C SER A 470 -41.27 -22.04 -5.48
N ILE A 471 -40.20 -21.39 -5.03
CA ILE A 471 -39.31 -20.58 -5.87
C ILE A 471 -37.88 -21.11 -5.70
N SER A 472 -37.32 -21.65 -6.77
CA SER A 472 -35.91 -22.05 -6.82
C SER A 472 -35.02 -20.82 -6.80
N TYR A 473 -34.11 -20.72 -5.83
CA TYR A 473 -33.17 -19.61 -5.68
C TYR A 473 -31.77 -20.10 -5.32
N VAL A 474 -30.77 -19.25 -5.53
CA VAL A 474 -29.39 -19.45 -5.08
C VAL A 474 -29.12 -18.45 -3.96
N PRO A 475 -28.72 -18.87 -2.74
CA PRO A 475 -28.41 -17.92 -1.66
C PRO A 475 -27.34 -16.90 -2.02
N TYR A 476 -26.38 -17.26 -2.89
CA TYR A 476 -25.38 -16.36 -3.46
C TYR A 476 -25.99 -15.07 -4.07
N HIS A 477 -27.21 -15.10 -4.61
CA HIS A 477 -27.86 -13.89 -5.12
C HIS A 477 -28.11 -12.84 -4.03
N ILE A 478 -28.38 -13.26 -2.79
CA ILE A 478 -28.56 -12.35 -1.63
C ILE A 478 -27.21 -11.72 -1.26
N HIS A 479 -26.13 -12.49 -1.31
CA HIS A 479 -24.77 -12.00 -1.08
C HIS A 479 -24.32 -11.06 -2.21
N LEU A 480 -24.65 -11.33 -3.48
CA LEU A 480 -24.38 -10.45 -4.62
C LEU A 480 -25.08 -9.09 -4.48
N LEU A 481 -26.32 -9.05 -3.98
CA LEU A 481 -27.01 -7.80 -3.65
C LEU A 481 -26.20 -7.01 -2.61
N SER A 482 -25.85 -7.63 -1.47
CA SER A 482 -25.02 -6.99 -0.43
C SER A 482 -23.68 -6.45 -0.97
N MET A 483 -22.97 -7.25 -1.77
CA MET A 483 -21.72 -6.84 -2.42
C MET A 483 -21.92 -5.65 -3.37
N SER A 484 -23.00 -5.63 -4.17
CA SER A 484 -23.29 -4.51 -5.08
C SER A 484 -23.71 -3.23 -4.37
N PHE A 485 -24.45 -3.33 -3.27
CA PHE A 485 -24.78 -2.20 -2.41
C PHE A 485 -23.49 -1.59 -1.82
N PHE A 486 -22.59 -2.41 -1.26
CA PHE A 486 -21.33 -1.89 -0.74
C PHE A 486 -20.43 -1.32 -1.85
N ALA A 487 -20.28 -2.03 -2.97
CA ALA A 487 -19.45 -1.61 -4.11
C ALA A 487 -19.91 -0.29 -4.74
N SER A 488 -21.20 0.05 -4.68
CA SER A 488 -21.71 1.30 -5.20
C SER A 488 -21.89 2.41 -4.15
N LEU A 489 -22.23 2.08 -2.90
CA LEU A 489 -22.58 3.10 -1.90
C LEU A 489 -21.39 3.45 -1.00
N VAL A 490 -20.51 2.48 -0.70
CA VAL A 490 -19.45 2.64 0.31
C VAL A 490 -18.06 2.62 -0.32
N ALA A 491 -17.77 1.69 -1.23
CA ALA A 491 -16.45 1.60 -1.87
C ALA A 491 -15.96 2.92 -2.53
N PRO A 492 -16.82 3.75 -3.18
CA PRO A 492 -16.40 5.05 -3.74
C PRO A 492 -15.86 6.05 -2.71
N PHE A 493 -16.12 5.86 -1.41
CA PHE A 493 -15.51 6.68 -0.36
C PHE A 493 -14.00 6.44 -0.20
N GLY A 494 -13.48 5.28 -0.63
CA GLY A 494 -12.03 5.08 -0.78
C GLY A 494 -11.41 6.09 -1.75
N GLY A 495 -12.01 6.23 -2.94
CA GLY A 495 -11.62 7.23 -3.93
C GLY A 495 -11.85 8.68 -3.50
N PHE A 496 -12.89 8.97 -2.70
CA PHE A 496 -13.06 10.30 -2.11
C PHE A 496 -11.96 10.62 -1.08
N PHE A 497 -11.61 9.68 -0.21
CA PHE A 497 -10.53 9.80 0.77
C PHE A 497 -9.17 9.99 0.07
N ALA A 498 -8.86 9.16 -0.92
CA ALA A 498 -7.65 9.27 -1.73
C ALA A 498 -7.57 10.60 -2.50
N SER A 499 -8.70 11.09 -3.04
CA SER A 499 -8.78 12.43 -3.65
C SER A 499 -8.52 13.54 -2.61
N GLY A 500 -9.07 13.43 -1.40
CA GLY A 500 -8.86 14.36 -0.29
C GLY A 500 -7.40 14.45 0.13
N PHE A 501 -6.78 13.29 0.34
CA PHE A 501 -5.35 13.17 0.63
C PHE A 501 -4.50 13.89 -0.43
N LYS A 502 -4.76 13.66 -1.72
CA LYS A 502 -4.04 14.33 -2.80
C LYS A 502 -4.16 15.86 -2.76
N ARG A 503 -5.32 16.40 -2.37
CA ARG A 503 -5.49 17.86 -2.20
C ARG A 503 -4.72 18.40 -1.00
N ALA A 504 -4.65 17.68 0.11
CA ALA A 504 -3.85 18.09 1.27
C ALA A 504 -2.36 18.27 0.94
N PHE A 505 -1.82 17.44 0.04
CA PHE A 505 -0.43 17.54 -0.46
C PHE A 505 -0.27 18.37 -1.74
N ASN A 506 -1.32 19.05 -2.22
CA ASN A 506 -1.34 19.83 -3.48
C ASN A 506 -0.97 19.03 -4.76
N ILE A 507 -1.09 17.70 -4.72
CA ILE A 507 -0.83 16.81 -5.86
C ILE A 507 -2.12 16.47 -6.62
N LYS A 508 -1.98 15.84 -7.80
CA LYS A 508 -3.10 15.44 -8.66
C LYS A 508 -3.29 13.93 -8.75
N ASP A 509 -2.18 13.20 -8.82
CA ASP A 509 -2.06 11.75 -8.99
C ASP A 509 -0.98 11.28 -7.98
N PHE A 510 -1.05 10.05 -7.47
CA PHE A 510 -0.10 9.54 -6.46
C PHE A 510 1.29 9.22 -7.05
N GLY A 511 1.36 8.96 -8.34
CA GLY A 511 2.58 8.61 -9.03
C GLY A 511 2.36 8.41 -10.53
N HIS A 512 3.36 7.83 -11.19
CA HIS A 512 3.35 7.52 -12.63
C HIS A 512 3.78 6.07 -12.87
N SER A 513 3.36 5.13 -12.01
CA SER A 513 3.75 3.72 -12.10
C SER A 513 3.19 3.01 -13.34
N ILE A 514 2.17 3.56 -14.01
CA ILE A 514 1.62 3.01 -15.27
C ILE A 514 1.63 4.10 -16.36
N PRO A 515 2.31 3.87 -17.51
CA PRO A 515 2.38 4.86 -18.60
C PRO A 515 1.02 5.34 -19.08
N GLY A 516 0.83 6.67 -19.10
CA GLY A 516 -0.41 7.33 -19.52
C GLY A 516 -1.61 7.16 -18.57
N HIS A 517 -1.42 6.53 -17.41
CA HIS A 517 -2.52 5.90 -16.66
C HIS A 517 -2.61 6.20 -15.15
N GLY A 518 -1.69 7.02 -14.61
CA GLY A 518 -1.69 7.48 -13.22
C GLY A 518 -0.79 6.66 -12.28
N GLY A 519 -1.01 6.82 -10.98
CA GLY A 519 -0.42 5.95 -9.97
C GLY A 519 -1.16 4.63 -9.86
N MET A 520 -0.56 3.66 -9.17
CA MET A 520 -1.26 2.44 -8.77
C MET A 520 -2.24 2.74 -7.62
N THR A 521 -1.91 3.68 -6.75
CA THR A 521 -2.75 4.10 -5.62
C THR A 521 -4.09 4.69 -6.11
N ASP A 522 -4.07 5.46 -7.20
CA ASP A 522 -5.24 6.04 -7.89
C ASP A 522 -6.21 4.99 -8.51
N ARG A 523 -5.93 3.70 -8.33
CA ARG A 523 -6.67 2.56 -8.94
C ARG A 523 -7.06 1.50 -7.90
N MET A 524 -6.37 1.47 -6.77
CA MET A 524 -6.54 0.46 -5.73
C MET A 524 -7.29 1.01 -4.49
N ASP A 525 -7.52 2.32 -4.41
CA ASP A 525 -8.20 2.99 -3.29
C ASP A 525 -9.62 2.45 -3.01
N CYS A 526 -10.48 2.36 -4.02
CA CYS A 526 -11.80 1.70 -3.90
C CYS A 526 -11.69 0.18 -3.74
N GLN A 527 -10.66 -0.44 -4.35
CA GLN A 527 -10.47 -1.91 -4.36
C GLN A 527 -10.04 -2.47 -3.01
N PHE A 528 -9.17 -1.77 -2.26
CA PHE A 528 -8.80 -2.16 -0.90
C PHE A 528 -10.02 -2.16 0.02
N LEU A 529 -10.86 -1.12 -0.05
CA LEU A 529 -12.07 -1.04 0.77
C LEU A 529 -13.09 -2.14 0.42
N MET A 530 -13.25 -2.48 -0.86
CA MET A 530 -14.09 -3.61 -1.29
C MET A 530 -13.52 -4.96 -0.86
N GLY A 531 -12.20 -5.15 -0.93
CA GLY A 531 -11.52 -6.38 -0.52
C GLY A 531 -11.64 -6.65 0.99
N VAL A 532 -11.44 -5.61 1.80
CA VAL A 532 -11.67 -5.64 3.26
C VAL A 532 -13.11 -6.03 3.58
N PHE A 533 -14.09 -5.34 2.98
CA PHE A 533 -15.51 -5.65 3.19
C PHE A 533 -15.86 -7.08 2.80
N THR A 534 -15.38 -7.54 1.64
CA THR A 534 -15.66 -8.88 1.14
C THR A 534 -15.14 -9.94 2.10
N TYR A 535 -13.93 -9.78 2.63
CA TYR A 535 -13.33 -10.73 3.58
C TYR A 535 -14.11 -10.80 4.90
N VAL A 536 -14.48 -9.64 5.46
CA VAL A 536 -15.28 -9.57 6.68
C VAL A 536 -16.67 -10.19 6.45
N TYR A 537 -17.35 -9.81 5.37
CA TYR A 537 -18.68 -10.32 5.02
C TYR A 537 -18.66 -11.85 4.79
N TYR A 538 -17.68 -12.35 4.04
CA TYR A 538 -17.49 -13.79 3.85
C TYR A 538 -17.23 -14.51 5.18
N SER A 539 -16.28 -14.00 5.97
CA SER A 539 -15.91 -14.61 7.26
C SER A 539 -17.03 -14.59 8.30
N SER A 540 -17.99 -13.67 8.21
CA SER A 540 -19.10 -13.56 9.16
C SER A 540 -20.39 -14.26 8.72
N LEU A 541 -20.62 -14.43 7.40
CA LEU A 541 -21.94 -14.85 6.88
C LEU A 541 -21.90 -16.00 5.85
N ILE A 542 -20.72 -16.43 5.39
CA ILE A 542 -20.57 -17.41 4.29
C ILE A 542 -19.60 -18.55 4.63
N ARG A 543 -18.51 -18.23 5.35
CA ARG A 543 -17.50 -19.19 5.79
C ARG A 543 -18.13 -20.28 6.65
N GLN A 544 -17.96 -21.54 6.25
CA GLN A 544 -18.53 -22.68 6.97
C GLN A 544 -17.57 -23.23 8.01
N HIS A 545 -18.02 -23.32 9.26
CA HIS A 545 -17.33 -24.05 10.31
C HIS A 545 -17.72 -25.54 10.26
N ASN A 546 -17.14 -26.27 9.31
CA ASN A 546 -17.33 -27.72 9.17
C ASN A 546 -16.64 -28.47 10.31
N VAL A 547 -17.30 -28.58 11.46
CA VAL A 547 -16.79 -29.30 12.64
C VAL A 547 -16.99 -30.80 12.44
N THR A 548 -15.90 -31.55 12.30
CA THR A 548 -15.96 -33.03 12.15
C THR A 548 -16.11 -33.68 13.52
N VAL A 549 -16.78 -34.84 13.58
CA VAL A 549 -16.93 -35.63 14.83
C VAL A 549 -15.56 -35.91 15.48
N GLY A 550 -14.53 -36.21 14.69
CA GLY A 550 -13.15 -36.37 15.18
C GLY A 550 -12.56 -35.10 15.81
N SER A 551 -12.85 -33.92 15.25
CA SER A 551 -12.40 -32.64 15.83
C SER A 551 -13.18 -32.23 17.09
N ILE A 552 -14.44 -32.66 17.22
CA ILE A 552 -15.22 -32.52 18.45
C ILE A 552 -14.64 -33.46 19.51
N LEU A 553 -14.48 -34.75 19.18
CA LEU A 553 -13.91 -35.76 20.06
C LEU A 553 -12.50 -35.39 20.54
N GLN A 554 -11.64 -34.85 19.67
CA GLN A 554 -10.32 -34.37 20.07
C GLN A 554 -10.41 -33.24 21.09
N LYS A 555 -11.28 -32.23 20.87
CA LYS A 555 -11.48 -31.13 21.83
C LYS A 555 -12.04 -31.60 23.17
N ILE A 556 -12.93 -32.59 23.16
CA ILE A 556 -13.47 -33.22 24.37
C ILE A 556 -12.33 -33.92 25.12
N VAL A 557 -11.65 -34.87 24.47
CA VAL A 557 -10.61 -35.71 25.10
C VAL A 557 -9.38 -34.91 25.55
N SER A 558 -9.01 -33.82 24.85
CA SER A 558 -7.85 -32.99 25.21
C SER A 558 -8.19 -31.73 26.02
N GLY A 559 -9.46 -31.49 26.35
CA GLY A 559 -9.92 -30.20 26.88
C GLY A 559 -10.91 -30.29 28.05
N LEU A 560 -11.59 -31.42 28.23
CA LEU A 560 -12.50 -31.69 29.35
C LEU A 560 -11.93 -32.78 30.25
N SER A 561 -12.12 -32.65 31.56
CA SER A 561 -11.91 -33.72 32.54
C SER A 561 -12.93 -34.87 32.37
N VAL A 562 -12.66 -36.03 32.95
CA VAL A 562 -13.51 -37.23 32.78
C VAL A 562 -14.96 -36.97 33.25
N ASP A 563 -15.14 -36.19 34.31
CA ASP A 563 -16.47 -35.87 34.85
C ASP A 563 -17.25 -34.95 33.89
N GLU A 564 -16.60 -33.92 33.33
CA GLU A 564 -17.18 -33.04 32.30
C GLU A 564 -17.50 -33.81 31.00
N GLN A 565 -16.72 -34.84 30.66
CA GLN A 565 -17.01 -35.72 29.52
C GLN A 565 -18.28 -36.56 29.76
N LEU A 566 -18.50 -37.05 30.99
CA LEU A 566 -19.70 -37.80 31.36
C LEU A 566 -20.95 -36.89 31.39
N GLU A 567 -20.83 -35.69 31.96
CA GLU A 567 -21.90 -34.67 31.96
C GLU A 567 -22.33 -34.32 30.53
N LEU A 568 -21.36 -34.05 29.65
CA LEU A 568 -21.62 -33.77 28.23
C LEU A 568 -22.32 -34.92 27.50
N ILE A 569 -21.96 -36.17 27.79
CA ILE A 569 -22.62 -37.36 27.22
C ILE A 569 -24.07 -37.48 27.72
N MET A 570 -24.31 -37.23 29.00
CA MET A 570 -25.67 -37.28 29.58
C MET A 570 -26.60 -36.21 29.00
N ASP A 571 -26.14 -34.96 28.90
CA ASP A 571 -26.96 -33.88 28.32
C ASP A 571 -27.12 -34.03 26.80
N LEU A 572 -26.11 -34.56 26.07
CA LEU A 572 -26.25 -34.88 24.65
C LEU A 572 -27.26 -36.01 24.41
N LYS A 573 -27.26 -37.05 25.25
CA LYS A 573 -28.27 -38.13 25.21
C LYS A 573 -29.67 -37.57 25.42
N LYS A 574 -29.87 -36.79 26.48
CA LYS A 574 -31.13 -36.13 26.82
C LYS A 574 -31.63 -35.17 25.73
N TYR A 575 -30.72 -34.48 25.03
CA TYR A 575 -31.06 -33.65 23.86
C TYR A 575 -31.55 -34.50 22.67
N LEU A 576 -30.88 -35.61 22.36
CA LEU A 576 -31.26 -36.53 21.28
C LEU A 576 -32.61 -37.22 21.57
N GLU A 577 -32.81 -37.69 22.80
CA GLU A 577 -34.09 -38.26 23.27
C GLU A 577 -35.22 -37.22 23.21
N GLY A 578 -34.92 -35.95 23.53
CA GLY A 578 -35.86 -34.82 23.37
C GLY A 578 -36.25 -34.51 21.91
N MET A 579 -35.46 -34.97 20.93
CA MET A 579 -35.82 -34.95 19.50
C MET A 579 -36.51 -36.25 19.03
N GLY A 580 -36.80 -37.19 19.93
CA GLY A 580 -37.39 -38.49 19.61
C GLY A 580 -36.39 -39.54 19.10
N VAL A 581 -35.08 -39.29 19.18
CA VAL A 581 -34.05 -40.26 18.82
C VAL A 581 -33.75 -41.16 20.01
N GLN A 582 -34.07 -42.45 19.91
CA GLN A 582 -33.68 -43.42 20.94
C GLN A 582 -32.16 -43.64 20.93
N VAL A 583 -31.50 -43.22 22.01
CA VAL A 583 -30.07 -43.46 22.22
C VAL A 583 -29.91 -44.70 23.12
N PRO A 584 -29.28 -45.79 22.65
CA PRO A 584 -29.03 -46.96 23.50
C PRO A 584 -28.21 -46.57 24.75
N CYS A 585 -28.33 -47.37 25.80
CA CYS A 585 -27.54 -47.22 27.03
C CYS A 585 -26.21 -47.95 26.91
#